data_AF-A0A7S2LUD6-F1
#
_entry.id   AF-A0A7S2LUD6-F1
#
_cell.length_a   1.000
_cell.length_b   1.000
_cell.length_c   1.000
_cell.angle_alpha   90.00
_cell.angle_beta   90.00
_cell.angle_gamma   90.00
#
_symmetry.space_group_name_H-M   'P 1'
#
loop_
_entity.id
_entity.type
_entity.pdbx_description
1 polymer ?
#
loop_
_entity_poly.entity_id
_entity_poly.type
_entity_poly.pdbx_seq_one_letter_code
_entity_poly.pdbx_strand_id
1 'polypeptide(L)'
;GFVEVDESAEQALVREVQEETGLSLADLTVELLGVYTDPRRDARRHTASITYIVRIPAGVKPVAGDDAKAIELVSLYDVDSLSMFADHKSILNDYAAFAFGRGDVAKDVKVTELVPSDGVPFQRTACTS
;
A
#
# COMPACT_ATOMS: atom_id res chain seq x y z
N GLY A 1 0.65 8.24 -4.80
CA GLY A 1 0.00 9.44 -4.22
C GLY A 1 -1.38 9.18 -3.62
N PHE A 2 -2.29 10.13 -3.84
CA PHE A 2 -3.64 10.17 -3.24
C PHE A 2 -4.69 9.65 -4.23
N VAL A 3 -5.80 9.17 -3.68
CA VAL A 3 -7.01 8.90 -4.46
C VAL A 3 -7.77 10.22 -4.58
N GLU A 4 -7.96 10.69 -5.81
CA GLU A 4 -8.72 11.88 -6.15
C GLU A 4 -10.23 11.62 -6.12
N VAL A 5 -11.02 12.70 -6.20
CA VAL A 5 -12.48 12.60 -6.30
C VAL A 5 -12.84 11.92 -7.63
N ASP A 6 -13.84 11.05 -7.59
CA ASP A 6 -14.37 10.29 -8.73
C ASP A 6 -13.42 9.23 -9.33
N GLU A 7 -12.34 8.87 -8.65
CA GLU A 7 -11.53 7.69 -8.99
C GLU A 7 -11.55 6.61 -7.88
N SER A 8 -11.41 5.36 -8.32
CA SER A 8 -11.12 4.21 -7.46
C SER A 8 -9.64 4.17 -7.07
N ALA A 9 -9.30 3.39 -6.05
CA ALA A 9 -7.91 3.20 -5.63
C ALA A 9 -7.06 2.53 -6.72
N GLU A 10 -7.67 1.67 -7.54
CA GLU A 10 -7.04 1.01 -8.68
C GLU A 10 -6.77 2.00 -9.82
N GLN A 11 -7.70 2.92 -10.08
CA GLN A 11 -7.49 4.01 -11.05
C GLN A 11 -6.38 4.95 -10.58
N ALA A 12 -6.38 5.32 -9.30
CA ALA A 12 -5.31 6.10 -8.68
C ALA A 12 -3.96 5.39 -8.82
N LEU A 13 -3.89 4.08 -8.55
CA LEU A 13 -2.67 3.28 -8.73
C LEU A 13 -2.12 3.39 -10.16
N VAL A 14 -2.99 3.21 -11.17
CA VAL A 14 -2.58 3.29 -12.59
C VAL A 14 -2.03 4.67 -12.93
N ARG A 15 -2.73 5.73 -12.51
CA ARG A 15 -2.33 7.13 -12.74
C ARG A 15 -1.00 7.43 -12.06
N GLU A 16 -0.90 7.17 -10.76
CA GLU A 16 0.26 7.49 -9.92
C GLU A 16 1.52 6.73 -10.37
N VAL A 17 1.40 5.45 -10.74
CA VAL A 17 2.56 4.69 -11.27
C VAL A 17 3.03 5.28 -12.60
N GLN A 18 2.10 5.68 -13.47
CA GLN A 18 2.43 6.32 -14.74
C GLN A 18 3.08 7.70 -14.54
N GLU A 19 2.59 8.50 -13.60
CA GLU A 19 3.11 9.83 -13.25
C GLU A 19 4.48 9.77 -12.56
N GLU A 20 4.69 8.86 -11.60
CA GLU A 20 5.92 8.79 -10.81
C GLU A 20 7.04 7.99 -11.51
N THR A 21 6.69 7.04 -12.39
CA THR A 21 7.66 6.05 -12.94
C THR A 21 7.63 5.89 -14.45
N GLY A 22 6.66 6.51 -15.13
CA GLY A 22 6.47 6.37 -16.58
C GLY A 22 5.95 4.99 -17.02
N LEU A 23 5.68 4.07 -16.09
CA LEU A 23 5.27 2.70 -16.41
C LEU A 23 3.76 2.58 -16.62
N SER A 24 3.39 1.86 -17.69
CA SER A 24 2.01 1.43 -17.90
C SER A 24 1.76 0.09 -17.21
N LEU A 25 0.62 -0.01 -16.52
CA LEU A 25 0.19 -1.24 -15.84
C LEU A 25 -0.68 -2.17 -16.71
N ALA A 26 -0.97 -1.81 -17.97
CA ALA A 26 -1.97 -2.49 -18.80
C ALA A 26 -1.73 -4.01 -18.96
N ASP A 27 -0.45 -4.43 -18.98
CA ASP A 27 -0.03 -5.82 -19.15
C ASP A 27 0.69 -6.38 -17.91
N LEU A 28 0.59 -5.70 -16.76
CA LEU A 28 1.28 -6.10 -15.54
C LEU A 28 0.35 -6.78 -14.55
N THR A 29 0.90 -7.74 -13.80
CA THR A 29 0.19 -8.33 -12.67
C THR A 29 0.23 -7.38 -11.49
N VAL A 30 -0.96 -7.06 -10.98
CA VAL A 30 -1.18 -6.23 -9.79
C VAL A 30 -1.88 -7.08 -8.73
N GLU A 31 -1.32 -7.12 -7.53
CA GLU A 31 -1.87 -7.84 -6.37
C GLU A 31 -2.03 -6.87 -5.20
N LEU A 32 -3.06 -7.05 -4.37
CA LEU A 32 -3.22 -6.28 -3.14
C LEU A 32 -2.26 -6.84 -2.07
N LEU A 33 -1.36 -6.00 -1.54
CA LEU A 33 -0.53 -6.37 -0.39
C LEU A 33 -1.31 -6.21 0.92
N GLY A 34 -2.08 -5.13 1.05
CA GLY A 34 -2.80 -4.84 2.28
C GLY A 34 -3.28 -3.40 2.38
N VAL A 35 -4.05 -3.14 3.44
CA VAL A 35 -4.56 -1.81 3.77
C VAL A 35 -3.98 -1.38 5.11
N TYR A 36 -3.32 -0.22 5.12
CA TYR A 36 -2.59 0.33 6.24
C TYR A 36 -3.32 1.55 6.80
N THR A 37 -3.85 1.42 8.01
CA THR A 37 -4.78 2.41 8.59
C THR A 37 -4.41 2.86 10.01
N ASP A 38 -3.21 2.56 10.52
CA ASP A 38 -2.80 3.06 11.85
C ASP A 38 -2.84 4.59 11.82
N PRO A 39 -3.61 5.27 12.69
CA PRO A 39 -3.74 6.73 12.67
C PRO A 39 -2.41 7.47 12.89
N ARG A 40 -1.39 6.78 13.41
CA ARG A 40 -0.05 7.32 13.68
C ARG A 40 0.95 7.08 12.54
N ARG A 41 0.55 6.39 11.46
CA ARG A 41 1.47 6.00 10.38
C ARG A 41 2.09 7.17 9.64
N ASP A 42 1.36 8.29 9.54
CA ASP A 42 1.85 9.54 8.98
C ASP A 42 1.62 10.67 9.99
N ALA A 43 2.71 11.22 10.52
CA ALA A 43 2.66 12.29 11.52
C ALA A 43 2.05 13.59 10.98
N ARG A 44 1.93 13.75 9.67
CA ARG A 44 1.40 14.98 9.04
C ARG A 44 -0.12 14.99 8.98
N ARG A 45 -0.75 13.82 8.80
CA ARG A 45 -2.21 13.67 8.66
C ARG A 45 -2.63 12.21 8.81
N HIS A 46 -3.84 12.02 9.33
CA HIS A 46 -4.49 10.72 9.37
C HIS A 46 -4.75 10.23 7.93
N THR A 47 -4.04 9.20 7.52
CA THR A 47 -4.06 8.69 6.14
C THR A 47 -4.21 7.17 6.16
N ALA A 48 -5.15 6.64 5.38
CA ALA A 48 -5.19 5.23 5.02
C ALA A 48 -4.46 5.02 3.70
N SER A 49 -3.69 3.93 3.58
CA SER A 49 -3.03 3.55 2.33
C SER A 49 -3.47 2.15 1.92
N ILE A 50 -3.92 2.01 0.67
CA ILE A 50 -4.11 0.72 0.03
C ILE A 50 -2.84 0.46 -0.77
N THR A 51 -2.13 -0.61 -0.45
CA THR A 51 -0.83 -0.90 -1.05
C THR A 51 -0.92 -2.10 -1.97
N TYR A 52 -0.35 -1.95 -3.15
CA TYR A 52 -0.33 -2.97 -4.19
C TYR A 52 1.10 -3.44 -4.48
N ILE A 53 1.21 -4.69 -4.94
CA ILE A 53 2.41 -5.28 -5.53
C ILE A 53 2.23 -5.21 -7.03
N VAL A 54 3.17 -4.58 -7.72
CA VAL A 54 3.26 -4.59 -9.18
C VAL A 54 4.50 -5.39 -9.57
N ARG A 55 4.30 -6.44 -10.38
CA ARG A 55 5.42 -7.25 -10.87
C ARG A 55 5.90 -6.72 -12.21
N ILE A 56 7.10 -6.15 -12.21
CA ILE A 56 7.73 -5.57 -13.40
C ILE A 56 8.62 -6.63 -14.06
N PRO A 57 8.46 -6.92 -15.37
CA PRO A 57 9.33 -7.85 -16.08
C PRO A 57 10.80 -7.41 -16.08
N ALA A 58 11.71 -8.38 -16.08
CA ALA A 58 13.14 -8.10 -16.17
C ALA A 58 13.46 -7.28 -17.44
N GLY A 59 14.29 -6.26 -17.30
CA GLY A 59 14.70 -5.38 -18.40
C GLY A 59 13.83 -4.13 -18.60
N VAL A 60 12.64 -4.08 -18.01
CA VAL A 60 11.85 -2.84 -17.93
C VAL A 60 12.45 -1.94 -16.86
N LYS A 61 12.79 -0.70 -17.24
CA LYS A 61 13.36 0.29 -16.33
C LYS A 61 12.35 1.42 -16.12
N PRO A 62 11.90 1.65 -14.88
CA PRO A 62 11.11 2.83 -14.57
C PRO A 62 11.95 4.09 -14.79
N VAL A 63 11.32 5.15 -15.25
CA VAL A 63 11.93 6.47 -15.43
C VAL A 63 11.31 7.40 -14.42
N ALA A 64 12.13 8.08 -13.63
CA ALA A 64 11.63 9.04 -12.66
C ALA A 64 10.76 10.09 -13.36
N GLY A 65 9.50 10.17 -12.95
CA GLY A 65 8.55 11.16 -13.44
C GLY A 65 8.62 12.46 -12.65
N ASP A 66 7.55 13.25 -12.72
CA ASP A 66 7.59 14.68 -12.36
C ASP A 66 7.92 14.94 -10.88
N ASP A 67 7.43 14.09 -9.97
CA ASP A 67 7.64 14.25 -8.52
C ASP A 67 8.84 13.45 -7.97
N ALA A 68 9.40 12.53 -8.76
CA ALA A 68 10.50 11.69 -8.35
C ALA A 68 11.85 12.27 -8.78
N LYS A 69 12.72 12.61 -7.82
CA LYS A 69 14.09 13.06 -8.14
C LYS A 69 14.99 11.96 -8.69
N ALA A 70 14.72 10.71 -8.32
CA ALA A 70 15.45 9.52 -8.75
C ALA A 70 14.61 8.27 -8.48
N ILE A 71 14.86 7.20 -9.24
CA ILE A 71 14.36 5.86 -8.98
C ILE A 71 15.56 4.94 -8.83
N GLU A 72 15.62 4.22 -7.71
CA GLU A 72 16.67 3.25 -7.42
C GLU A 72 16.06 1.87 -7.20
N LEU A 73 16.68 0.85 -7.80
CA LEU A 73 16.34 -0.54 -7.51
C LEU A 73 17.09 -0.97 -6.24
N VAL A 74 16.34 -1.26 -5.19
CA VAL A 74 16.87 -1.69 -3.90
C VAL A 74 16.62 -3.18 -3.68
N SER A 75 17.59 -3.84 -3.05
CA SER A 75 17.44 -5.23 -2.63
C SER A 75 16.49 -5.33 -1.44
N LEU A 76 15.61 -6.34 -1.43
CA LEU A 76 14.77 -6.62 -0.26
C LEU A 76 15.57 -6.96 1.00
N TYR A 77 16.81 -7.43 0.85
CA TYR A 77 17.72 -7.69 1.98
C TYR A 77 18.27 -6.40 2.61
N ASP A 78 18.21 -5.28 1.89
CA ASP A 78 18.78 -4.01 2.33
C ASP A 78 17.71 -3.07 2.90
N VAL A 79 16.42 -3.46 2.91
CA VAL A 79 15.28 -2.65 3.37
C VAL A 79 15.54 -2.04 4.75
N ASP A 80 16.17 -2.80 5.65
CA ASP A 80 16.45 -2.34 7.00
C ASP A 80 17.42 -1.17 7.09
N SER A 81 18.29 -1.03 6.10
CA SER A 81 19.30 0.03 6.00
C SER A 81 18.77 1.31 5.35
N LEU A 82 17.60 1.27 4.72
CA LEU A 82 17.04 2.40 3.98
C LEU A 82 16.31 3.37 4.91
N SER A 83 16.56 4.67 4.72
CA SER A 83 15.72 5.72 5.30
C SER A 83 14.47 5.86 4.44
N MET A 84 13.32 5.57 5.04
CA MET A 84 12.04 5.51 4.32
C MET A 84 11.06 6.54 4.88
N PHE A 85 10.22 7.05 3.98
CA PHE A 85 9.14 7.96 4.33
C PHE A 85 8.04 7.22 5.13
N ALA A 86 7.55 7.83 6.20
CA ALA A 86 6.45 7.31 7.04
C ALA A 86 6.65 5.83 7.45
N ASP A 87 5.64 4.99 7.25
CA ASP A 87 5.65 3.56 7.57
C ASP A 87 6.05 2.67 6.39
N HIS A 88 6.61 3.22 5.31
CA HIS A 88 6.96 2.45 4.10
C HIS A 88 7.94 1.31 4.40
N LYS A 89 8.79 1.46 5.42
CA LYS A 89 9.66 0.37 5.90
C LYS A 89 8.85 -0.84 6.39
N SER A 90 7.78 -0.61 7.13
CA SER A 90 6.88 -1.66 7.62
C SER A 90 6.17 -2.36 6.45
N ILE A 91 5.72 -1.58 5.46
CA ILE A 91 5.10 -2.09 4.24
C ILE A 91 6.07 -2.99 3.46
N LEU A 92 7.32 -2.55 3.28
CA LEU A 92 8.35 -3.34 2.60
C LEU A 92 8.71 -4.62 3.36
N ASN A 93 8.71 -4.58 4.69
CA ASN A 93 8.92 -5.77 5.52
C ASN A 93 7.77 -6.77 5.39
N ASP A 94 6.52 -6.30 5.32
CA ASP A 94 5.36 -7.16 5.04
C ASP A 94 5.47 -7.78 3.64
N TYR A 95 5.85 -7.00 2.63
CA TYR A 95 6.12 -7.52 1.28
C TYR A 95 7.25 -8.55 1.27
N ALA A 96 8.35 -8.31 1.98
CA ALA A 96 9.45 -9.27 2.09
C ALA A 96 8.98 -10.58 2.74
N ALA A 97 8.16 -10.52 3.80
CA ALA A 97 7.57 -11.69 4.41
C ALA A 97 6.69 -12.47 3.42
N PHE A 98 5.83 -11.78 2.67
CA PHE A 98 5.02 -12.38 1.59
C PHE A 98 5.91 -13.02 0.50
N ALA A 99 6.88 -12.29 -0.03
CA ALA A 99 7.75 -12.73 -1.12
C ALA A 99 8.64 -13.93 -0.74
N PHE A 100 9.05 -14.02 0.53
CA PHE A 100 9.82 -15.15 1.03
C PHE A 100 8.96 -16.32 1.54
N GLY A 101 7.65 -16.31 1.29
CA GLY A 101 6.74 -17.40 1.66
C GLY A 101 6.53 -17.54 3.17
N ARG A 102 6.65 -16.44 3.93
CA ARG A 102 6.56 -16.43 5.40
C ARG A 102 5.24 -15.84 5.93
N GLY A 103 4.23 -15.60 5.08
CA GLY A 103 2.91 -15.14 5.56
C GLY A 103 1.84 -15.05 4.48
N ASP A 104 0.57 -15.12 4.92
CA ASP A 104 -0.62 -14.79 4.15
C ASP A 104 -0.74 -13.26 3.97
N VAL A 105 -1.23 -12.82 2.81
CA VAL A 105 -1.31 -11.40 2.36
C VAL A 105 -2.34 -10.57 3.12
N ALA A 106 -3.12 -11.17 4.02
CA ALA A 106 -4.07 -10.48 4.87
C ALA A 106 -3.64 -10.67 6.33
N LYS A 107 -3.25 -9.58 7.00
CA LYS A 107 -3.18 -9.59 8.46
C LYS A 107 -4.61 -9.76 8.97
N ASP A 108 -4.92 -10.92 9.54
CA ASP A 108 -6.14 -11.13 10.31
C ASP A 108 -6.18 -10.11 11.45
N VAL A 109 -6.98 -9.04 11.29
CA VAL A 109 -7.26 -8.12 12.38
C VAL A 109 -8.26 -8.80 13.31
N LYS A 110 -7.84 -9.13 14.53
CA LYS A 110 -8.76 -9.55 15.59
C LYS A 110 -9.65 -8.37 15.98
N VAL A 111 -10.83 -8.31 15.38
CA VAL A 111 -11.86 -7.27 15.63
C VAL A 111 -12.21 -7.12 17.12
N THR A 112 -11.95 -8.15 17.94
CA THR A 112 -12.20 -8.15 19.39
C THR A 112 -11.38 -7.11 20.19
N GLU A 113 -10.33 -6.52 19.62
CA GLU A 113 -9.53 -5.47 20.26
C GLU A 113 -9.99 -4.04 19.88
N LEU A 114 -11.00 -3.91 19.01
CA LEU A 114 -11.47 -2.63 18.46
C LEU A 114 -12.77 -2.11 19.09
N VAL A 115 -13.28 -2.78 20.13
CA VAL A 115 -14.50 -2.35 20.84
C VAL A 115 -14.08 -1.58 22.10
N PRO A 116 -14.36 -0.27 22.21
CA PRO A 116 -14.25 0.45 23.48
C PRO A 116 -15.05 -0.30 24.55
N SER A 117 -14.53 -0.34 25.78
CA SER A 117 -15.13 -1.00 26.97
C SER A 117 -16.59 -0.63 27.26
N ASP A 118 -17.11 0.38 26.57
CA ASP A 118 -18.36 1.10 26.79
C ASP A 118 -19.57 0.35 26.23
N GLY A 119 -19.37 -0.79 25.56
CA GLY A 119 -20.37 -1.85 25.50
C GLY A 119 -21.66 -1.55 24.74
N VAL A 120 -21.65 -0.65 23.74
CA VAL A 120 -22.79 -0.52 22.82
C VAL A 120 -22.60 -1.48 21.63
N PRO A 121 -23.37 -2.57 21.51
CA PRO A 121 -23.25 -3.47 20.37
C PRO A 121 -23.67 -2.75 19.09
N PHE A 122 -22.85 -2.88 18.04
CA PHE A 122 -23.18 -2.47 16.69
C PHE A 122 -24.47 -3.19 16.26
N GLN A 123 -25.60 -2.48 16.22
CA GLN A 123 -26.81 -2.99 15.60
C GLN A 123 -26.55 -3.09 14.10
N ARG A 124 -26.60 -4.32 13.56
CA ARG A 124 -26.57 -4.55 12.12
C ARG A 124 -27.85 -4.00 11.50
N THR A 125 -27.84 -2.74 11.10
CA THR A 125 -28.86 -2.22 10.18
C THR A 125 -28.38 -2.54 8.78
N ALA A 126 -29.08 -3.44 8.09
CA ALA A 126 -28.88 -3.63 6.67
C ALA A 126 -29.33 -2.35 5.95
N CYS A 127 -28.39 -1.54 5.47
CA CYS A 127 -28.70 -0.50 4.49
C CYS A 127 -28.94 -1.20 3.15
N THR A 128 -30.20 -1.33 2.76
CA THR A 128 -30.58 -1.53 1.37
C THR A 128 -30.84 -0.16 0.75
N SER A 129 -30.04 0.23 -0.23
CA SER A 129 -30.40 1.23 -1.24
C SER A 129 -29.76 0.83 -2.56
#